data_AF-A0A7Y1TL74-F1
#
_entry.id   AF-A0A7Y1TL74-F1
#
_cell.length_a   1.000
_cell.length_b   1.000
_cell.length_c   1.000
_cell.angle_alpha   90.00
_cell.angle_beta   90.00
_cell.angle_gamma   90.00
#
_symmetry.space_group_name_H-M   'P 1'
#
loop_
_entity.id
_entity.type
_entity.pdbx_description
1 polymer ?
#
loop_
_entity_poly.entity_id
_entity_poly.type
_entity_poly.pdbx_seq_one_letter_code
_entity_poly.pdbx_strand_id
1 'polypeptide(L)'
;MDFKKTYQAIKVNSVSGRYVHHDHIQPFLNKIKTRFEVSQAGLSTQNNSIDKVTLGEGPVKILMWSQMHGNESTTTKAILDLLNSFFLGTDTSDELLKRLNLTILPML
;
A
#
# COMPACT_ATOMS: atom_id res chain seq x y z
N MET A 1 -24.03 9.98 -0.70
CA MET A 1 -22.74 9.55 -0.14
C MET A 1 -21.72 10.62 -0.49
N ASP A 2 -21.07 11.25 0.48
CA ASP A 2 -20.06 12.29 0.20
C ASP A 2 -18.69 11.62 -0.01
N PHE A 3 -18.35 11.35 -1.27
CA PHE A 3 -17.09 10.70 -1.64
C PHE A 3 -15.86 11.49 -1.21
N LYS A 4 -15.93 12.82 -1.18
CA LYS A 4 -14.81 13.66 -0.77
C LYS A 4 -14.53 13.44 0.71
N LYS A 5 -15.57 13.47 1.56
CA LYS A 5 -15.42 13.22 2.99
C LYS A 5 -14.92 11.80 3.27
N THR A 6 -15.45 10.80 2.59
CA THR A 6 -15.01 9.39 2.75
C THR A 6 -13.55 9.21 2.34
N TYR A 7 -13.14 9.80 1.20
CA TYR A 7 -11.75 9.70 0.74
C TYR A 7 -10.77 10.38 1.70
N GLN A 8 -11.13 11.51 2.30
CA GLN A 8 -10.26 12.17 3.28
C GLN A 8 -9.96 11.29 4.51
N ALA A 9 -10.85 10.36 4.87
CA ALA A 9 -10.63 9.44 5.98
C ALA A 9 -9.57 8.37 5.67
N ILE A 10 -9.44 7.95 4.41
CA ILE A 10 -8.49 6.92 3.99
C ILE A 10 -7.17 7.50 3.46
N LYS A 11 -7.13 8.79 3.13
CA LYS A 11 -5.95 9.43 2.55
C LYS A 11 -4.75 9.45 3.50
N VAL A 12 -3.58 9.01 3.03
CA VAL A 12 -2.32 9.01 3.77
C VAL A 12 -1.62 10.37 3.61
N ASN A 13 -2.00 11.34 4.45
CA ASN A 13 -1.47 12.71 4.35
C ASN A 13 0.02 12.85 4.70
N SER A 14 0.62 11.86 5.39
CA SER A 14 2.05 11.87 5.72
C SER A 14 2.95 11.69 4.49
N VAL A 15 2.43 11.16 3.38
CA VAL A 15 3.16 11.01 2.12
C VAL A 15 2.57 11.96 1.10
N SER A 16 3.30 13.02 0.78
CA SER A 16 2.82 14.11 -0.07
C SER A 16 3.91 14.63 -1.01
N GLY A 17 3.58 15.63 -1.82
CA GLY A 17 4.51 16.20 -2.81
C GLY A 17 4.60 15.43 -4.13
N ARG A 18 5.51 15.90 -4.99
CA ARG A 18 5.75 15.36 -6.34
C ARG A 18 6.62 14.10 -6.32
N TYR A 19 7.59 14.03 -5.42
CA TYR A 19 8.52 12.92 -5.33
C TYR A 19 8.29 12.16 -4.02
N VAL A 20 8.25 10.83 -4.11
CA VAL A 20 8.09 9.94 -2.96
C VAL A 20 9.28 9.00 -2.97
N HIS A 21 10.07 9.05 -1.91
CA HIS A 21 11.23 8.20 -1.71
C HIS A 21 10.89 7.09 -0.71
N HIS A 22 11.76 6.08 -0.63
CA HIS A 22 11.55 4.90 0.20
C HIS A 22 11.38 5.26 1.70
N ASP A 23 12.17 6.21 2.20
CA ASP A 23 12.06 6.73 3.56
C ASP A 23 10.71 7.39 3.88
N HIS A 24 10.07 8.03 2.90
CA HIS A 24 8.75 8.63 3.07
C HIS A 24 7.65 7.59 3.34
N ILE A 25 7.74 6.41 2.74
CA ILE A 25 6.68 5.38 2.85
C ILE A 25 6.86 4.48 4.08
N GLN A 26 8.07 4.39 4.62
CA GLN A 26 8.40 3.47 5.70
C GLN A 26 7.64 3.65 7.01
N PRO A 27 7.37 4.89 7.48
CA PRO A 27 6.52 5.08 8.65
C PRO A 27 5.12 4.48 8.47
N PHE A 28 4.55 4.60 7.27
CA PHE A 28 3.24 4.02 6.97
C PHE A 28 3.29 2.50 6.87
N LEU A 29 4.30 1.94 6.18
CA LEU A 29 4.46 0.48 6.10
C LEU A 29 4.69 -0.16 7.48
N ASN A 30 5.44 0.51 8.36
CA ASN A 30 5.61 0.06 9.73
C ASN A 30 4.32 0.11 10.55
N LYS A 31 3.46 1.12 10.34
CA LYS A 31 2.15 1.21 10.98
C LYS A 31 1.26 0.01 10.61
N ILE A 32 1.19 -0.35 9.34
CA ILE A 32 0.25 -1.39 8.88
C ILE A 32 0.69 -2.83 9.17
N LYS A 33 1.96 -3.04 9.58
CA LYS A 33 2.49 -4.33 10.05
C LYS A 33 1.67 -4.96 11.18
N THR A 34 0.93 -4.17 11.95
CA THR A 34 0.07 -4.69 13.02
C THR A 34 -1.11 -5.50 12.50
N ARG A 35 -1.44 -5.38 11.21
CA ARG A 35 -2.59 -6.04 10.58
C ARG A 35 -2.21 -6.84 9.33
N PHE A 36 -1.18 -6.43 8.59
CA PHE A 36 -0.79 -7.05 7.33
C PHE A 36 0.63 -7.59 7.38
N GLU A 37 0.93 -8.60 6.57
CA GLU A 37 2.29 -9.07 6.39
C GLU A 37 3.06 -8.05 5.56
N VAL A 38 4.09 -7.44 6.16
CA VAL A 38 5.04 -6.60 5.42
C VAL A 38 6.41 -7.24 5.54
N SER A 39 6.90 -7.74 4.41
CA SER A 39 8.18 -8.42 4.29
C SER A 39 9.03 -7.78 3.19
N GLN A 40 10.31 -8.12 3.14
CA GLN A 40 11.21 -7.66 2.10
C GLN A 40 11.18 -8.66 0.93
N ALA A 41 10.95 -8.17 -0.29
CA ALA A 41 11.02 -8.98 -1.51
C ALA A 41 12.43 -9.04 -2.11
N GLY A 42 13.28 -8.04 -1.83
CA GLY A 42 14.65 -7.98 -2.35
C GLY A 42 15.37 -6.70 -1.97
N LEU A 43 16.46 -6.42 -2.67
CA LEU A 43 17.24 -5.19 -2.55
C LEU A 43 17.35 -4.51 -3.91
N SER A 44 17.32 -3.18 -3.93
CA SER A 44 17.67 -2.41 -5.12
C SER A 44 19.18 -2.44 -5.39
N THR A 45 19.61 -1.90 -6.53
CA THR A 45 21.04 -1.72 -6.85
C THR A 45 21.77 -0.83 -5.85
N GLN A 46 21.05 0.03 -5.14
CA GLN A 46 21.57 0.90 -4.07
C GLN A 46 21.37 0.28 -2.67
N ASN A 47 21.04 -1.01 -2.57
CA ASN A 47 20.77 -1.73 -1.32
C ASN A 47 19.59 -1.17 -0.49
N ASN A 48 18.64 -0.48 -1.13
CA ASN A 48 17.37 -0.14 -0.46
C ASN A 48 16.46 -1.38 -0.44
N SER A 49 15.68 -1.54 0.64
CA SER A 49 14.67 -2.61 0.72
C SER A 49 13.61 -2.43 -0.37
N ILE A 50 13.24 -3.53 -1.03
CA ILE A 50 12.01 -3.58 -1.83
C ILE A 50 10.94 -4.20 -0.93
N ASP A 51 10.05 -3.36 -0.40
CA ASP A 51 9.03 -3.80 0.54
C ASP A 51 7.83 -4.43 -0.18
N LYS A 52 7.31 -5.50 0.42
CA LYS A 52 6.18 -6.28 -0.06
C LYS A 52 5.12 -6.33 1.02
N VAL A 53 3.90 -5.95 0.68
CA VAL A 53 2.72 -6.05 1.55
C VAL A 53 1.82 -7.16 1.02
N THR A 54 1.51 -8.13 1.87
CA THR A 54 0.55 -9.20 1.57
C THR A 54 -0.65 -9.10 2.52
N LEU A 55 -1.85 -9.13 1.95
CA LEU A 55 -3.11 -9.04 2.69
C LEU A 55 -4.24 -9.80 2.00
N GLY A 56 -5.13 -10.35 2.81
CA GLY A 56 -6.24 -11.20 2.37
C GLY A 56 -5.87 -12.67 2.20
N GLU A 57 -6.89 -13.52 2.30
CA GLU A 57 -6.75 -14.99 2.37
C GLU A 57 -7.54 -15.68 1.27
N GLY A 58 -8.12 -14.91 0.35
CA GLY A 58 -8.95 -15.46 -0.70
C GLY A 58 -8.19 -16.17 -1.82
N PRO A 59 -8.89 -17.00 -2.60
CA PRO A 59 -8.26 -17.83 -3.62
C PRO A 59 -7.74 -17.04 -4.83
N VAL A 60 -8.25 -15.82 -5.07
CA VAL A 60 -7.85 -15.00 -6.21
C VAL A 60 -6.59 -14.21 -5.86
N LYS A 61 -5.46 -14.60 -6.44
CA LYS A 61 -4.16 -13.96 -6.21
C LYS A 61 -3.94 -12.81 -7.18
N ILE A 62 -3.61 -11.62 -6.66
CA ILE A 62 -3.33 -10.43 -7.45
C ILE A 62 -1.99 -9.86 -7.02
N LEU A 63 -1.08 -9.71 -7.98
CA LEU A 63 0.17 -8.98 -7.81
C LEU A 63 -0.01 -7.55 -8.33
N MET A 64 0.38 -6.57 -7.51
CA MET A 64 0.35 -5.15 -7.86
C MET A 64 1.71 -4.53 -7.55
N TRP A 65 2.13 -3.54 -8.33
CA TRP A 65 3.32 -2.76 -8.04
C TRP A 65 3.16 -1.33 -8.53
N SER A 66 3.98 -0.41 -8.00
CA SER A 66 4.07 0.97 -8.49
C SER A 66 5.48 1.50 -8.54
N GLN A 67 5.63 2.65 -9.21
CA GLN A 67 6.86 3.44 -9.26
C GLN A 67 8.08 2.68 -9.78
N MET A 68 7.90 1.93 -10.88
CA MET A 68 9.01 1.34 -11.65
C MET A 68 9.93 2.44 -12.22
N HIS A 69 9.36 3.61 -12.52
CA HIS A 69 10.12 4.83 -12.80
C HIS A 69 10.04 5.75 -11.57
N GLY A 70 11.19 6.19 -11.05
CA GLY A 70 11.27 6.93 -9.78
C GLY A 70 10.53 8.27 -9.74
N ASN A 71 10.11 8.82 -10.88
CA ASN A 71 9.34 10.05 -10.99
C ASN A 71 7.82 9.85 -11.04
N GLU A 72 7.31 8.61 -11.05
CA GLU A 72 5.88 8.27 -11.18
C GLU A 72 5.22 8.00 -9.81
N SER A 73 5.33 8.97 -8.89
CA SER A 73 4.92 8.79 -7.48
C SER A 73 3.40 8.77 -7.21
N THR A 74 2.59 9.11 -8.21
CA THR A 74 1.13 9.21 -8.06
C THR A 74 0.52 7.86 -7.69
N THR A 75 0.95 6.79 -8.35
CA THR A 75 0.42 5.44 -8.10
C THR A 75 0.84 4.91 -6.74
N THR A 76 2.06 5.23 -6.28
CA THR A 76 2.51 4.89 -4.91
C THR A 76 1.57 5.47 -3.88
N LYS A 77 1.23 6.76 -3.97
CA LYS A 77 0.28 7.40 -3.05
C LYS A 77 -1.11 6.74 -3.09
N ALA A 78 -1.60 6.40 -4.28
CA ALA A 78 -2.87 5.69 -4.43
C ALA A 78 -2.85 4.29 -3.78
N ILE A 79 -1.73 3.55 -3.89
CA ILE A 79 -1.54 2.28 -3.19
C ILE A 79 -1.56 2.47 -1.67
N LEU A 80 -0.92 3.50 -1.13
CA LEU A 80 -0.95 3.77 0.31
C LEU A 80 -2.35 4.10 0.80
N ASP A 81 -3.12 4.91 0.05
CA ASP A 81 -4.52 5.22 0.36
C ASP A 81 -5.39 3.96 0.33
N LEU A 82 -5.20 3.08 -0.66
CA LEU A 82 -5.88 1.80 -0.76
C LEU A 82 -5.55 0.87 0.42
N LEU A 83 -4.26 0.73 0.75
CA LEU A 83 -3.81 -0.02 1.91
C LEU A 83 -4.39 0.54 3.21
N ASN A 84 -4.47 1.87 3.35
CA ASN A 84 -5.04 2.50 4.54
C ASN A 84 -6.56 2.27 4.63
N SER A 85 -7.26 2.23 3.49
CA SER A 85 -8.67 1.81 3.43
C SER A 85 -8.87 0.40 3.97
N PHE A 86 -8.07 -0.58 3.52
CA PHE A 86 -8.11 -1.93 4.08
C PHE A 86 -7.68 -1.96 5.56
N PHE A 87 -6.70 -1.15 5.95
CA PHE A 87 -6.19 -1.11 7.32
C PHE A 87 -7.22 -0.58 8.32
N LEU A 88 -7.99 0.45 7.94
CA LEU A 88 -9.06 1.01 8.77
C LEU A 88 -10.22 0.02 8.93
N GLY A 89 -10.47 -0.81 7.92
CA GLY A 89 -11.46 -1.88 7.96
C GLY A 89 -12.90 -1.37 7.84
N THR A 90 -13.65 -2.08 7.03
CA THR A 90 -15.11 -2.04 6.88
C THR A 90 -15.59 -3.44 6.53
N ASP A 91 -16.86 -3.75 6.77
CA ASP A 91 -17.43 -5.06 6.40
C ASP A 91 -17.16 -5.42 4.93
N THR A 92 -17.31 -4.45 4.03
CA THR A 92 -16.99 -4.62 2.60
C THR A 92 -15.52 -4.93 2.35
N SER A 93 -14.60 -4.25 3.04
CA SER A 93 -13.17 -4.50 2.86
C SER A 93 -12.78 -5.90 3.35
N ASP A 94 -13.36 -6.37 4.45
CA ASP A 94 -13.07 -7.69 5.00
C ASP A 94 -13.67 -8.80 4.14
N GLU A 95 -14.86 -8.59 3.57
CA GLU A 95 -15.43 -9.50 2.56
C GLU A 95 -14.58 -9.59 1.30
N LEU A 96 -14.01 -8.46 0.83
CA LEU A 96 -13.10 -8.46 -0.31
C LEU A 96 -11.82 -9.24 0.00
N LEU A 97 -11.23 -9.05 1.18
CA LEU A 97 -10.01 -9.76 1.60
C LEU A 97 -10.24 -11.26 1.85
N LYS A 98 -11.48 -11.72 2.05
CA LYS A 98 -11.82 -13.16 2.02
C LYS A 98 -11.84 -13.75 0.62
N ARG A 99 -11.97 -12.92 -0.42
CA ARG A 99 -12.03 -13.36 -1.83
C ARG A 99 -10.71 -13.15 -2.57
N LEU A 100 -9.94 -12.16 -2.15
CA LEU A 100 -8.67 -11.76 -2.74
C LEU A 100 -7.49 -12.09 -1.82
N ASN A 101 -6.35 -12.42 -2.43
CA ASN A 101 -5.04 -12.40 -1.80
C ASN A 101 -4.18 -11.42 -2.60
N LEU A 102 -3.93 -10.26 -2.01
CA LEU A 102 -3.19 -9.17 -2.63
C LEU A 102 -1.74 -9.24 -2.21
N THR A 103 -0.83 -9.20 -3.16
CA THR A 103 0.60 -8.96 -2.95
C THR A 103 0.98 -7.67 -3.65
N ILE A 104 1.56 -6.73 -2.91
CA ILE A 104 1.77 -5.36 -3.37
C ILE A 104 3.23 -4.96 -3.14
N LEU A 105 3.89 -4.43 -4.17
CA LEU A 105 5.19 -3.76 -4.07
C LEU A 105 4.97 -2.24 -4.24
N PRO A 106 4.85 -1.46 -3.15
CA PRO A 106 4.49 -0.04 -3.25
C PRO A 106 5.54 0.81 -3.99
N MET A 107 6.79 0.36 -4.03
CA MET A 107 7.88 1.03 -4.75
C MET A 107 8.87 -0.04 -5.21
N LEU A 108 9.09 -0.14 -6.52
CA LEU A 108 10.03 -1.08 -7.14
C LEU A 108 11.42 -0.47 -7.35
#